data_AF-A0A3C1KJF1-F1
#
_entry.id   AF-A0A3C1KJF1-F1
#
_cell.length_a   1.000
_cell.length_b   1.000
_cell.length_c   1.000
_cell.angle_alpha   90.00
_cell.angle_beta   90.00
_cell.angle_gamma   90.00
#
_symmetry.space_group_name_H-M   'P 1'
#
loop_
_entity.id
_entity.type
_entity.pdbx_description
1 polymer ?
#
loop_
_entity_poly.entity_id
_entity_poly.type
_entity_poly.pdbx_seq_one_letter_code
_entity_poly.pdbx_strand_id
1 'polypeptide(L)'
;ALDGGFVLIAVRCALRRALFDGVNWGTDTVLEETLARAAEAGYSTALLPPLQDIDRPDDLAAWRALRAAASGSGGGGGSGALGFFGTDP
;
A
#
# COMPACT_ATOMS: atom_id res chain seq x y z
N ALA A 1 0.05 6.29 0.60
CA ALA A 1 0.09 7.32 -0.45
C ALA A 1 0.76 8.55 0.13
N LEU A 2 1.01 9.59 -0.66
CA LEU A 2 1.65 10.82 -0.16
C LEU A 2 0.67 11.80 0.49
N ASP A 3 -0.64 11.52 0.39
CA ASP A 3 -1.76 12.33 0.88
C ASP A 3 -2.31 11.88 2.25
N GLY A 4 -1.70 10.85 2.87
CA GLY A 4 -2.17 10.24 4.12
C GLY A 4 -3.16 9.06 3.94
N GLY A 5 -3.54 8.75 2.71
CA GLY A 5 -4.30 7.55 2.35
C GLY A 5 -3.43 6.36 1.92
N PHE A 6 -4.03 5.41 1.21
CA PHE A 6 -3.33 4.27 0.60
C PHE A 6 -3.89 3.94 -0.79
N VAL A 7 -3.00 3.61 -1.72
CA VAL A 7 -3.35 3.21 -3.10
C VAL A 7 -3.59 1.70 -3.23
N LEU A 8 -3.16 0.93 -2.23
CA LEU A 8 -3.26 -0.52 -2.21
C LEU A 8 -3.43 -1.02 -0.79
N ILE A 9 -4.38 -1.94 -0.61
CA ILE A 9 -4.52 -2.75 0.59
C ILE A 9 -4.74 -4.21 0.17
N ALA A 10 -4.09 -5.12 0.88
CA ALA A 10 -4.21 -6.55 0.64
C ALA A 10 -4.15 -7.30 1.97
N VAL A 11 -4.90 -8.39 2.08
CA VAL A 11 -4.91 -9.28 3.24
C VAL A 11 -4.76 -10.72 2.78
N ARG A 12 -4.06 -11.54 3.57
CA ARG A 12 -3.88 -12.98 3.30
C ARG A 12 -4.93 -13.87 3.98
N CYS A 13 -5.74 -13.30 4.85
CA CYS A 13 -6.79 -14.00 5.60
C CYS A 13 -8.13 -13.31 5.40
N ALA A 14 -9.18 -13.79 6.07
CA ALA A 14 -10.50 -13.19 6.01
C ALA A 14 -10.43 -11.69 6.39
N LEU A 15 -10.95 -10.84 5.50
CA LEU A 15 -11.02 -9.39 5.72
C LEU A 15 -12.15 -9.08 6.70
N ARG A 16 -11.83 -8.48 7.84
CA ARG A 16 -12.83 -8.02 8.81
C ARG A 16 -13.30 -6.61 8.44
N ARG A 17 -14.62 -6.44 8.36
CA ARG A 17 -15.25 -5.13 8.07
C ARG A 17 -14.83 -4.03 9.04
N ALA A 18 -14.55 -4.39 10.29
CA ALA A 18 -14.10 -3.49 11.34
C ALA A 18 -12.84 -2.67 10.98
N LEU A 19 -12.02 -3.11 9.99
CA LEU A 19 -10.89 -2.30 9.51
C LEU A 19 -11.32 -0.96 8.91
N PHE A 20 -12.52 -0.89 8.35
CA PHE A 20 -13.01 0.28 7.61
C PHE A 20 -14.17 0.98 8.32
N ASP A 21 -14.69 0.40 9.40
CA ASP A 21 -15.80 0.95 10.14
C ASP A 21 -15.36 2.22 10.89
N GLY A 22 -16.02 3.34 10.58
CA GLY A 22 -15.76 4.64 11.20
C GLY A 22 -14.46 5.32 10.77
N VAL A 23 -13.79 4.83 9.71
CA VAL A 23 -12.63 5.53 9.13
C VAL A 23 -13.10 6.85 8.50
N ASN A 24 -12.40 7.94 8.80
CA ASN A 24 -12.73 9.26 8.28
C ASN A 24 -12.18 9.44 6.85
N TRP A 25 -12.90 8.88 5.87
CA TRP A 25 -12.51 8.92 4.47
C TRP A 25 -12.33 10.34 3.92
N GLY A 26 -11.34 10.52 3.04
CA GLY A 26 -11.03 11.82 2.43
C GLY A 26 -10.16 12.74 3.30
N THR A 27 -9.54 12.20 4.36
CA THR A 27 -8.59 12.90 5.21
C THR A 27 -7.19 12.29 5.11
N ASP A 28 -6.19 13.00 5.64
CA ASP A 28 -4.81 12.56 5.72
C ASP A 28 -4.56 11.54 6.86
N THR A 29 -5.58 11.23 7.66
CA THR A 29 -5.49 10.26 8.78
C THR A 29 -5.95 8.86 8.40
N VAL A 30 -6.44 8.63 7.18
CA VAL A 30 -7.03 7.35 6.74
C VAL A 30 -6.07 6.17 6.94
N LEU A 31 -4.79 6.32 6.59
CA LEU A 31 -3.79 5.26 6.76
C LEU A 31 -3.57 4.94 8.25
N GLU A 32 -3.36 5.96 9.07
CA GLU A 32 -3.11 5.80 10.51
C GLU A 32 -4.31 5.14 11.20
N GLU A 33 -5.51 5.63 10.90
CA GLU A 33 -6.78 5.10 11.39
C GLU A 33 -7.00 3.63 11.01
N THR A 34 -6.61 3.25 9.79
CA THR A 34 -6.74 1.87 9.30
C THR A 34 -5.71 0.95 9.99
N LEU A 35 -4.48 1.43 10.20
CA LEU A 35 -3.43 0.68 10.91
C LEU A 35 -3.77 0.43 12.37
N ALA A 36 -4.32 1.44 13.07
CA ALA A 36 -4.77 1.29 14.46
C ALA A 36 -5.83 0.19 14.57
N ARG A 37 -6.84 0.22 13.69
CA ARG A 37 -7.90 -0.80 13.64
C ARG A 37 -7.38 -2.18 13.25
N ALA A 38 -6.42 -2.25 12.33
CA ALA A 38 -5.79 -3.52 11.96
C ALA A 38 -5.07 -4.15 13.15
N ALA A 39 -4.35 -3.35 13.95
CA ALA A 39 -3.71 -3.80 15.17
C ALA A 39 -4.73 -4.29 16.21
N GLU A 40 -5.81 -3.54 16.46
CA GLU A 40 -6.90 -3.94 17.36
C GLU A 40 -7.58 -5.24 16.92
N ALA A 41 -7.71 -5.45 15.61
CA ALA A 41 -8.29 -6.65 15.04
C ALA A 41 -7.31 -7.85 14.94
N GLY A 42 -6.06 -7.68 15.41
CA GLY A 42 -5.04 -8.73 15.49
C GLY A 42 -4.31 -9.01 14.17
N TYR A 43 -4.31 -8.07 13.23
CA TYR A 43 -3.56 -8.20 11.98
C TYR A 43 -2.11 -7.76 12.16
N SER A 44 -1.19 -8.53 11.59
CA SER A 44 0.17 -8.06 11.32
C SER A 44 0.20 -7.30 9.99
N THR A 45 0.68 -6.06 10.02
CA THR A 45 0.72 -5.17 8.85
C THR A 45 2.14 -4.96 8.35
N ALA A 46 2.31 -4.82 7.04
CA ALA A 46 3.55 -4.39 6.42
C ALA A 46 3.25 -3.20 5.50
N LEU A 47 4.05 -2.13 5.59
CA LEU A 47 3.92 -0.97 4.74
C LEU A 47 4.84 -1.09 3.53
N LEU A 48 4.27 -0.87 2.34
CA LEU A 48 5.03 -0.74 1.10
C LEU A 48 5.56 0.70 0.97
N PRO A 49 6.59 0.93 0.14
CA PRO A 49 7.01 2.28 -0.20
C PRO A 49 5.83 3.12 -0.68
N PRO A 50 5.71 4.38 -0.24
CA PRO A 50 4.60 5.23 -0.65
C PRO A 50 4.66 5.49 -2.16
N LEU A 51 3.49 5.47 -2.79
CA LEU A 51 3.28 5.89 -4.17
C LEU A 51 2.42 7.15 -4.18
N GLN A 52 2.62 7.97 -5.22
CA GLN A 52 1.79 9.14 -5.51
C GLN A 52 0.54 8.69 -6.28
N ASP A 53 -0.61 9.30 -5.96
CA ASP A 53 -1.83 9.19 -6.76
C ASP A 53 -1.69 9.91 -8.11
N ILE A 54 -2.37 9.38 -9.12
CA ILE A 54 -2.36 9.89 -10.49
C ILE A 54 -3.80 10.29 -10.86
N ASP A 55 -4.20 11.49 -10.46
CA ASP A 55 -5.59 11.96 -10.58
C ASP A 55 -5.73 13.16 -11.52
N ARG A 56 -4.65 13.91 -11.73
CA ARG A 56 -4.63 15.15 -12.52
C ARG A 56 -3.75 15.00 -13.76
N PRO A 57 -4.01 15.78 -14.82
CA PRO A 57 -3.16 15.79 -16.01
C PRO A 57 -1.67 16.04 -15.71
N ASP A 58 -1.38 16.84 -14.68
CA ASP A 58 -0.01 17.15 -14.24
C ASP A 58 0.74 15.92 -13.70
N ASP A 59 0.03 14.88 -13.26
CA ASP A 59 0.62 13.64 -12.71
C ASP A 59 1.18 12.71 -13.81
N LEU A 60 1.03 13.08 -15.09
CA LEU A 60 1.50 12.29 -16.22
C LEU A 60 3.00 12.00 -16.17
N ALA A 61 3.80 12.92 -15.62
CA ALA A 61 5.24 12.70 -15.43
C ALA A 61 5.51 11.58 -14.42
N ALA A 62 4.80 11.56 -13.29
CA ALA A 62 4.90 10.51 -12.28
C ALA A 62 4.45 9.15 -12.85
N TRP A 63 3.35 9.11 -13.62
CA TRP A 63 2.91 7.89 -14.29
C TRP A 63 3.94 7.33 -15.27
N ARG A 64 4.59 8.19 -16.07
CA ARG A 64 5.64 7.77 -17.00
C ARG A 64 6.83 7.14 -16.26
N ALA A 65 7.25 7.75 -15.15
CA ALA A 65 8.33 7.23 -14.31
C ALA A 65 7.97 5.84 -13.73
N LEU A 66 6.76 5.67 -13.19
CA LEU A 66 6.27 4.39 -12.67
C LEU A 66 6.27 3.30 -13.75
N ARG A 67 5.81 3.63 -14.97
CA ARG A 67 5.82 2.67 -16.09
C ARG A 67 7.23 2.29 -16.54
N ALA A 68 8.16 3.24 -16.57
CA ALA A 68 9.55 2.96 -16.93
C ALA A 68 10.20 2.02 -15.89
N ALA A 69 9.98 2.28 -14.60
CA ALA A 69 10.47 1.43 -13.51
C ALA A 69 9.91 0.00 -13.59
N ALA A 70 8.62 -0.15 -13.87
CA ALA A 70 7.98 -1.46 -14.02
C ALA A 70 8.42 -2.23 -15.27
N SER A 71 8.88 -1.53 -16.31
CA SER A 71 9.37 -2.14 -17.55
C SER A 71 10.85 -2.52 -17.48
N GLY A 72 11.61 -1.93 -16.55
CA GLY A 72 13.04 -2.15 -16.37
C GLY A 72 13.43 -3.36 -15.50
N SER A 73 12.47 -4.04 -14.87
CA SER A 73 12.71 -5.18 -13.98
C SER A 73 12.98 -6.53 -14.70
N GLY A 74 13.43 -6.48 -15.95
CA GLY A 74 13.92 -7.64 -16.70
C GLY A 74 15.44 -7.79 -16.60
N GLY A 75 15.97 -8.20 -15.45
CA GLY A 75 17.34 -8.71 -15.34
C GLY A 75 18.16 -8.16 -14.16
N GLY A 76 18.65 -9.07 -13.31
CA GLY A 76 19.76 -8.83 -12.38
C GLY A 76 19.38 -8.97 -10.91
N GLY A 77 19.72 -10.12 -10.32
CA GLY A 77 19.63 -10.34 -8.88
C GLY A 77 20.45 -9.32 -8.10
N GLY A 78 19.78 -8.62 -7.19
CA GLY A 78 20.36 -7.78 -6.15
C GLY A 78 19.37 -7.79 -4.99
N SER A 79 19.84 -8.21 -3.82
CA SER A 79 19.03 -8.48 -2.64
C SER A 79 18.24 -7.25 -2.21
N GLY A 80 16.96 -7.25 -2.57
CA GLY A 80 15.92 -6.32 -2.16
C GLY A 80 14.60 -7.04 -2.37
N ALA A 81 14.47 -8.21 -1.73
CA ALA A 81 13.31 -9.05 -1.86
C ALA A 81 12.06 -8.24 -1.48
N LEU A 82 11.24 -7.91 -2.48
CA LEU A 82 9.80 -7.87 -2.31
C LEU A 82 9.41 -9.28 -1.89
N GLY A 83 9.50 -9.54 -0.58
CA GLY A 83 9.21 -10.82 0.04
C GLY A 83 7.73 -11.14 -0.16
N PHE A 84 7.44 -11.94 -1.19
CA PHE A 84 6.19 -12.66 -1.30
C PHE A 84 6.15 -13.71 -0.18
N PHE A 85 5.03 -13.77 0.53
CA PHE A 85 4.87 -14.37 1.85
C PHE A 85 4.98 -15.91 1.90
N GLY A 86 5.54 -16.41 3.02
CA GLY A 86 5.45 -17.78 3.54
C GLY A 86 6.66 -18.08 4.41
N THR A 87 6.59 -18.60 5.64
CA THR A 87 5.55 -19.32 6.38
C THR A 87 5.68 -19.03 7.88
N ASP A 88 4.61 -19.22 8.66
CA ASP A 88 4.60 -19.91 9.97
C ASP A 88 3.33 -19.60 10.77
N PRO A 89 2.87 -20.52 11.64
CA PRO A 89 2.76 -21.97 11.51
C PRO A 89 1.29 -22.43 11.29
#